data_AF-A0A932Q6N2-F1
#
_entry.id   AF-A0A932Q6N2-F1
#
_cell.length_a   1.000
_cell.length_b   1.000
_cell.length_c   1.000
_cell.angle_alpha   90.00
_cell.angle_beta   90.00
_cell.angle_gamma   90.00
#
_symmetry.space_group_name_H-M   'P 1'
#
loop_
_entity.id
_entity.type
_entity.pdbx_description
1 polymer ?
#
loop_
_entity_poly.entity_id
_entity_poly.type
_entity_poly.pdbx_seq_one_letter_code
_entity_poly.pdbx_strand_id
1 'polypeptide(L)'
;MKRELAWIHSPALDTVLLAFNWLPVVAFCAWVAARDQQPVCDLVGFDSCSPLLLVLFTVTNFVIRIHRHYTYGLVYADSVEFAKRRATYVWFPVLLFLAMLPFAFAGYFPHPWSHNLYVMLVVISVPGGVWNVFHIIMQKYGVLRAYAVRLGYGDARLECNMLLAWSLFLSAALIAKYGDVLIHEVAAWKRIDISFLAPLLPLTRYLFVPTLLPAAYYSWRWLGQERSNFSAASIPKLIYAASIALLLSTFAYSIVIGYIAFGFSHAIEYIAFVNIYGARRPTLAAWMKNRWIMNPVWIVGVVAFYLLLKRLPAHRSESIALVLGYTTYNSYVHFLYDGYIWKMRETSVRETVLRMNR
;
A
#
# COMPACT_ATOMS: atom_id res chain seq x y z
N MET A 1 -15.66 -22.78 -29.28
CA MET A 1 -15.67 -21.43 -28.65
C MET A 1 -14.25 -20.90 -28.58
N LYS A 2 -13.93 -19.79 -29.26
CA LYS A 2 -12.69 -19.06 -28.97
C LYS A 2 -12.77 -18.62 -27.52
N ARG A 3 -11.91 -19.15 -26.64
CA ARG A 3 -11.81 -18.65 -25.27
C ARG A 3 -11.21 -17.26 -25.35
N GLU A 4 -12.04 -16.25 -25.18
CA GLU A 4 -11.56 -14.87 -25.05
C GLU A 4 -10.56 -14.81 -23.89
N LEU A 5 -9.50 -14.03 -24.08
CA LEU A 5 -8.48 -13.83 -23.04
C LEU A 5 -9.15 -13.28 -21.77
N ALA A 6 -8.73 -13.77 -20.60
CA ALA A 6 -9.40 -13.44 -19.33
C ALA A 6 -9.06 -12.04 -18.77
N TRP A 7 -8.72 -11.06 -19.63
CA TRP A 7 -8.49 -9.67 -19.23
C TRP A 7 -9.69 -9.14 -18.45
N ILE A 8 -9.48 -8.54 -17.28
CA ILE A 8 -10.51 -7.92 -16.43
C ILE A 8 -11.21 -6.78 -17.17
N HIS A 9 -10.48 -5.96 -17.91
CA HIS A 9 -11.04 -4.90 -18.74
C HIS A 9 -10.52 -4.96 -20.18
N SER A 10 -9.22 -4.75 -20.38
CA SER A 10 -8.60 -4.82 -21.70
C SER A 10 -7.11 -5.12 -21.60
N PRO A 11 -6.47 -5.67 -22.66
CA PRO A 11 -5.05 -6.00 -22.63
C PRO A 11 -4.16 -4.83 -22.21
N ALA A 12 -4.42 -3.65 -22.76
CA ALA A 12 -3.64 -2.45 -22.46
C ALA A 12 -3.85 -1.96 -21.03
N LEU A 13 -5.10 -1.88 -20.56
CA LEU A 13 -5.40 -1.37 -19.23
C LEU A 13 -4.86 -2.30 -18.15
N ASP A 14 -5.15 -3.59 -18.27
CA ASP A 14 -4.70 -4.59 -17.30
C ASP A 14 -3.18 -4.67 -17.23
N THR A 15 -2.48 -4.61 -18.37
CA THR A 15 -1.02 -4.66 -18.40
C THR A 15 -0.40 -3.40 -17.81
N VAL A 16 -0.90 -2.21 -18.16
CA VAL A 16 -0.29 -0.93 -17.79
C VAL A 16 -0.74 -0.47 -16.40
N LEU A 17 -2.05 -0.48 -16.12
CA LEU A 17 -2.60 0.08 -14.89
C LEU A 17 -2.74 -0.95 -13.76
N LEU A 18 -2.83 -2.25 -14.06
CA LEU A 18 -2.88 -3.28 -13.01
C LEU A 18 -1.51 -3.93 -12.81
N ALA A 19 -0.95 -4.56 -13.85
CA ALA A 19 0.28 -5.32 -13.70
C ALA A 19 1.49 -4.40 -13.48
N PHE A 20 1.83 -3.52 -14.43
CA PHE A 20 3.14 -2.87 -14.47
C PHE A 20 3.14 -1.36 -14.20
N ASN A 21 2.11 -0.85 -13.52
CA ASN A 21 1.98 0.57 -13.18
C ASN A 21 3.16 1.15 -12.38
N TRP A 22 3.96 0.29 -11.74
CA TRP A 22 5.08 0.64 -10.89
C TRP A 22 6.41 0.73 -11.64
N LEU A 23 6.49 0.18 -12.86
CA LEU A 23 7.73 0.21 -13.67
C LEU A 23 8.23 1.64 -13.92
N PRO A 24 7.39 2.64 -14.27
CA PRO A 24 7.87 4.01 -14.47
C PRO A 24 8.56 4.59 -13.24
N VAL A 25 8.06 4.27 -12.04
CA VAL A 25 8.64 4.72 -10.76
C VAL A 25 10.01 4.08 -10.56
N VAL A 26 10.14 2.78 -10.77
CA VAL A 26 11.42 2.05 -10.62
C VAL A 26 12.43 2.50 -11.67
N ALA A 27 12.01 2.65 -12.92
CA ALA A 27 12.86 3.15 -14.01
C ALA A 27 13.37 4.57 -13.72
N PHE A 28 12.51 5.45 -13.19
CA PHE A 28 12.92 6.79 -12.77
C PHE A 28 13.93 6.73 -11.63
N CYS A 29 13.70 5.91 -10.60
CA CYS A 29 14.66 5.74 -9.51
C CYS A 29 16.03 5.25 -10.02
N ALA A 30 16.03 4.25 -10.90
CA ALA A 30 17.26 3.71 -11.49
C ALA A 30 17.99 4.76 -12.34
N TRP A 31 17.25 5.56 -13.12
CA TRP A 31 17.82 6.66 -13.89
C TRP A 31 18.45 7.74 -13.00
N VAL A 32 17.76 8.15 -11.92
CA VAL A 32 18.30 9.10 -10.94
C VAL A 32 19.58 8.57 -10.30
N ALA A 33 19.59 7.28 -9.90
CA ALA A 33 20.77 6.62 -9.34
C ALA A 33 21.97 6.68 -10.28
N ALA A 34 21.74 6.30 -11.54
CA ALA A 34 22.78 6.27 -12.57
C ALA A 34 23.31 7.68 -12.88
N ARG A 35 22.42 8.67 -12.93
CA ARG A 35 22.80 10.07 -13.22
C ARG A 35 23.62 10.68 -12.09
N ASP A 36 23.19 10.49 -10.85
CA ASP A 36 23.80 11.15 -9.70
C ASP A 36 25.04 10.40 -9.19
N GLN A 37 25.36 9.22 -9.76
CA GLN A 37 26.44 8.32 -9.31
C GLN A 37 26.38 7.99 -7.81
N GLN A 38 25.19 8.13 -7.22
CA GLN A 38 24.93 7.80 -5.82
C GLN A 38 24.18 6.48 -5.78
N PRO A 39 24.51 5.57 -4.84
CA PRO A 39 23.62 4.46 -4.55
C PRO A 39 22.23 5.04 -4.20
N VAL A 40 21.17 4.45 -4.73
CA VAL A 40 19.81 4.86 -4.37
C VAL A 40 19.70 4.73 -2.87
N CYS A 41 19.36 5.83 -2.18
CA CYS A 41 19.27 5.90 -0.73
C CYS A 41 18.86 4.56 -0.12
N ASP A 42 19.85 3.84 0.42
CA ASP A 42 19.56 2.88 1.47
C ASP A 42 19.04 3.68 2.68
N LEU A 43 18.36 3.03 3.64
CA LEU A 43 17.61 3.64 4.76
C LEU A 43 18.24 4.85 5.50
N VAL A 44 19.53 5.12 5.28
CA VAL A 44 20.36 6.16 5.85
C VAL A 44 20.07 7.52 5.21
N GLY A 45 19.23 8.32 5.88
CA GLY A 45 19.14 9.77 5.70
C GLY A 45 18.48 10.28 4.41
N PHE A 46 17.20 10.65 4.49
CA PHE A 46 16.51 11.45 3.46
C PHE A 46 17.24 12.76 3.10
N ASP A 47 18.12 13.25 3.97
CA ASP A 47 18.90 14.47 3.77
C ASP A 47 20.00 14.30 2.71
N SER A 48 20.39 13.05 2.40
CA SER A 48 21.38 12.72 1.37
C SER A 48 20.73 12.33 0.03
N CYS A 49 19.39 12.26 -0.03
CA CYS A 49 18.70 11.88 -1.25
C CYS A 49 18.69 13.01 -2.27
N SER A 50 18.84 12.65 -3.54
CA SER A 50 18.78 13.65 -4.60
C SER A 50 17.44 14.37 -4.60
N PRO A 51 17.39 15.68 -4.94
CA PRO A 51 16.15 16.43 -4.99
C PRO A 51 15.08 15.77 -5.87
N LEU A 52 15.49 15.06 -6.93
CA LEU A 52 14.58 14.32 -7.81
C LEU A 52 13.93 13.13 -7.12
N LEU A 53 14.66 12.40 -6.27
CA LEU A 53 14.09 11.31 -5.49
C LEU A 53 13.08 11.85 -4.45
N LEU A 54 13.35 13.01 -3.86
CA LEU A 54 12.37 13.69 -2.99
C LEU A 54 11.10 14.10 -3.77
N VAL A 55 11.24 14.61 -4.99
CA VAL A 55 10.10 14.92 -5.86
C VAL A 55 9.30 13.65 -6.15
N LEU A 56 9.96 12.56 -6.54
CA LEU A 56 9.28 11.28 -6.79
C LEU A 56 8.57 10.75 -5.54
N PHE A 57 9.22 10.80 -4.38
CA PHE A 57 8.62 10.40 -3.11
C PHE A 57 7.38 11.24 -2.81
N THR A 58 7.46 12.57 -3.04
CA THR A 58 6.34 13.50 -2.85
C THR A 58 5.18 13.18 -3.80
N VAL A 59 5.47 12.98 -5.08
CA VAL A 59 4.46 12.59 -6.09
C VAL A 59 3.82 11.25 -5.74
N THR A 60 4.62 10.27 -5.32
CA THR A 60 4.11 8.96 -4.93
C THR A 60 3.21 9.04 -3.71
N ASN A 61 3.64 9.76 -2.67
CA ASN A 61 2.82 10.02 -1.50
C ASN A 61 1.53 10.75 -1.88
N PHE A 62 1.60 11.67 -2.83
CA PHE A 62 0.43 12.34 -3.36
C PHE A 62 -0.56 11.36 -4.00
N VAL A 63 -0.11 10.50 -4.92
CA VAL A 63 -0.96 9.46 -5.52
C VAL A 63 -1.52 8.51 -4.45
N ILE A 64 -0.72 8.18 -3.43
CA ILE A 64 -1.16 7.41 -2.27
C ILE A 64 -2.28 8.15 -1.51
N ARG A 65 -2.20 9.47 -1.31
CA ARG A 65 -3.30 10.20 -0.67
C ARG A 65 -4.55 10.23 -1.55
N ILE A 66 -4.41 10.40 -2.86
CA ILE A 66 -5.57 10.36 -3.77
C ILE A 66 -6.34 9.06 -3.62
N HIS A 67 -5.68 7.90 -3.68
CA HIS A 67 -6.42 6.62 -3.62
C HIS A 67 -7.20 6.50 -2.31
N ARG A 68 -6.63 6.97 -1.20
CA ARG A 68 -7.33 6.96 0.09
C ARG A 68 -8.57 7.84 0.04
N HIS A 69 -8.50 8.96 -0.67
CA HIS A 69 -9.66 9.84 -0.82
C HIS A 69 -10.75 9.28 -1.73
N TYR A 70 -10.43 8.40 -2.69
CA TYR A 70 -11.45 7.68 -3.47
C TYR A 70 -12.36 6.84 -2.57
N THR A 71 -11.83 6.32 -1.45
CA THR A 71 -12.62 5.52 -0.49
C THR A 71 -13.72 6.34 0.17
N TYR A 72 -13.49 7.64 0.39
CA TYR A 72 -14.52 8.56 0.88
C TYR A 72 -15.66 8.72 -0.11
N GLY A 73 -15.37 8.77 -1.42
CA GLY A 73 -16.39 8.78 -2.45
C GLY A 73 -17.24 7.51 -2.41
N LEU A 74 -16.59 6.36 -2.30
CA LEU A 74 -17.29 5.07 -2.21
C LEU A 74 -18.19 4.94 -0.98
N VAL A 75 -17.77 5.51 0.15
CA VAL A 75 -18.55 5.48 1.38
C VAL A 75 -19.66 6.52 1.39
N TYR A 76 -19.33 7.79 1.12
CA TYR A 76 -20.24 8.91 1.37
C TYR A 76 -21.07 9.32 0.15
N ALA A 77 -20.58 9.08 -1.07
CA ALA A 77 -21.36 9.38 -2.27
C ALA A 77 -22.32 8.24 -2.65
N ASP A 78 -22.04 7.01 -2.21
CA ASP A 78 -22.96 5.90 -2.37
C ASP A 78 -23.93 5.83 -1.19
N SER A 79 -25.11 6.43 -1.36
CA SER A 79 -26.15 6.45 -0.33
C SER A 79 -26.56 5.06 0.17
N VAL A 80 -26.50 4.03 -0.69
CA VAL A 80 -26.86 2.66 -0.31
C VAL A 80 -25.79 2.08 0.58
N GLU A 81 -24.52 2.26 0.23
CA GLU A 81 -23.41 1.80 1.07
C GLU A 81 -23.38 2.55 2.41
N PHE A 82 -23.50 3.88 2.37
CA PHE A 82 -23.52 4.71 3.58
C PHE A 82 -24.61 4.28 4.56
N ALA A 83 -25.82 4.02 4.06
CA ALA A 83 -26.96 3.64 4.89
C ALA A 83 -26.72 2.32 5.65
N LYS A 84 -25.98 1.36 5.08
CA LYS A 84 -25.68 0.07 5.74
C LYS A 84 -24.92 0.22 7.06
N ARG A 85 -24.06 1.24 7.18
CA ARG A 85 -23.12 1.40 8.31
C ARG A 85 -22.95 2.86 8.76
N ARG A 86 -24.01 3.66 8.63
CA ARG A 86 -23.99 5.12 8.89
C ARG A 86 -23.30 5.49 10.20
N ALA A 87 -23.67 4.83 11.29
CA ALA A 87 -23.09 5.12 12.61
C ALA A 87 -21.56 4.91 12.61
N THR A 88 -21.08 3.83 12.02
CA THR A 88 -19.64 3.55 11.92
C THR A 88 -18.93 4.56 11.02
N TYR A 89 -19.50 4.89 9.85
CA TYR A 89 -18.90 5.86 8.92
C TYR A 89 -18.86 7.29 9.46
N VAL A 90 -19.75 7.66 10.37
CA VAL A 90 -19.75 8.99 10.99
C VAL A 90 -18.88 9.01 12.26
N TRP A 91 -19.14 8.09 13.19
CA TRP A 91 -18.53 8.18 14.53
C TRP A 91 -17.11 7.63 14.59
N PHE A 92 -16.78 6.59 13.82
CA PHE A 92 -15.43 6.01 13.92
C PHE A 92 -14.32 7.00 13.51
N PRO A 93 -14.40 7.72 12.37
CA PRO A 93 -13.40 8.72 12.03
C PRO A 93 -13.31 9.84 13.07
N VAL A 94 -14.44 10.30 13.61
CA VAL A 94 -14.45 11.36 14.63
C VAL A 94 -13.76 10.88 15.91
N LEU A 95 -14.16 9.72 16.43
CA LEU A 95 -13.58 9.17 17.66
C LEU A 95 -12.09 8.85 17.48
N LEU A 96 -11.71 8.31 16.33
CA LEU A 96 -10.30 8.03 16.03
C LEU A 96 -9.50 9.33 15.88
N PHE A 97 -10.05 10.36 15.24
CA PHE A 97 -9.41 11.67 15.15
C PHE A 97 -9.15 12.24 16.55
N LEU A 98 -10.18 12.25 17.41
CA LEU A 98 -10.07 12.70 18.80
C LEU A 98 -9.03 11.88 19.58
N ALA A 99 -9.00 10.56 19.40
CA ALA A 99 -7.99 9.69 20.00
C ALA A 99 -6.57 9.96 19.48
N MET A 100 -6.43 10.45 18.24
CA MET A 100 -5.13 10.74 17.62
C MET A 100 -4.59 12.13 17.95
N LEU A 101 -5.43 13.06 18.42
CA LEU A 101 -5.03 14.43 18.74
C LEU A 101 -3.86 14.51 19.75
N PRO A 102 -3.87 13.82 20.91
CA PRO A 102 -2.76 13.91 21.86
C PRO A 102 -1.40 13.53 21.24
N PHE A 103 -1.40 12.54 20.34
CA PHE A 103 -0.19 12.10 19.66
C PHE A 103 0.29 13.09 18.60
N ALA A 104 -0.63 13.69 17.84
CA ALA A 104 -0.29 14.70 16.84
C ALA A 104 0.32 15.96 17.48
N PHE A 105 -0.06 16.26 18.72
CA PHE A 105 0.44 17.39 19.51
C PHE A 105 1.47 16.96 20.57
N ALA A 106 2.03 15.74 20.47
CA ALA A 106 2.93 15.18 21.50
C ALA A 106 4.09 16.12 21.84
N GLY A 107 4.64 16.87 20.87
CA GLY A 107 5.75 17.79 21.10
C GLY A 107 5.43 19.02 21.96
N TYR A 108 4.14 19.36 22.15
CA TYR A 108 3.72 20.49 23.00
C TYR A 108 3.59 20.09 24.47
N PHE A 109 3.62 18.81 24.80
CA PHE A 109 3.55 18.35 26.18
C PHE A 109 4.94 18.37 26.85
N PRO A 110 5.02 18.70 28.16
CA PRO A 110 6.28 18.65 28.89
C PRO A 110 6.82 17.21 28.98
N HIS A 111 8.13 17.06 29.11
CA HIS A 111 8.73 15.77 29.45
C HIS A 111 8.23 15.30 30.83
N PRO A 112 7.90 14.01 31.04
CA PRO A 112 8.07 12.84 30.15
C PRO A 112 6.88 12.55 29.21
N TRP A 113 5.81 13.33 29.26
CA TRP A 113 4.58 13.06 28.50
C TRP A 113 4.80 13.06 26.99
N SER A 114 5.56 14.03 26.46
CA SER A 114 5.90 14.08 25.05
C SER A 114 6.65 12.83 24.56
N HIS A 115 7.57 12.31 25.37
CA HIS A 115 8.28 11.07 25.07
C HIS A 115 7.33 9.87 25.05
N ASN A 116 6.52 9.70 26.10
CA ASN A 116 5.57 8.59 26.21
C ASN A 116 4.53 8.59 25.07
N LEU A 117 3.99 9.77 24.72
CA LEU A 117 3.06 9.91 23.60
C LEU A 117 3.72 9.55 22.26
N TYR A 118 5.00 9.92 22.05
CA TYR A 118 5.72 9.56 20.84
C TYR A 118 5.97 8.05 20.74
N VAL A 119 6.37 7.41 21.86
CA VAL A 119 6.53 5.95 21.94
C VAL A 119 5.20 5.26 21.63
N MET A 120 4.10 5.70 22.26
CA MET A 120 2.76 5.16 21.97
C MET A 120 2.35 5.34 20.51
N LEU A 121 2.62 6.52 19.92
CA LEU A 121 2.32 6.77 18.51
C LEU A 121 3.06 5.79 17.60
N VAL A 122 4.34 5.50 17.87
CA VAL A 122 5.09 4.50 17.10
C VAL A 122 4.57 3.09 17.35
N VAL A 123 4.28 2.72 18.60
CA VAL A 123 3.68 1.42 18.94
C VAL A 123 2.36 1.21 18.21
N ILE A 124 1.53 2.24 18.05
CA ILE A 124 0.27 2.17 17.29
C ILE A 124 0.54 2.18 15.78
N SER A 125 1.54 2.92 15.31
CA SER A 125 1.85 3.03 13.89
C SER A 125 2.44 1.74 13.31
N VAL A 126 3.15 0.94 14.11
CA VAL A 126 3.74 -0.35 13.68
C VAL A 126 2.66 -1.34 13.19
N PRO A 127 1.62 -1.69 13.99
CA PRO A 127 0.49 -2.48 13.50
C PRO A 127 -0.20 -1.84 12.29
N GLY A 128 -0.31 -0.51 12.24
CA GLY A 128 -0.81 0.21 11.07
C GLY A 128 0.01 -0.04 9.81
N GLY A 129 1.35 -0.06 9.92
CA GLY A 129 2.27 -0.40 8.84
C GLY A 129 2.16 -1.86 8.40
N VAL A 130 2.09 -2.81 9.35
CA VAL A 130 1.87 -4.23 9.06
C VAL A 130 0.54 -4.45 8.34
N TRP A 131 -0.52 -3.81 8.83
CA TRP A 131 -1.82 -3.85 8.18
C TRP A 131 -1.78 -3.23 6.79
N ASN A 132 -1.03 -2.14 6.57
CA ASN A 132 -0.87 -1.54 5.25
C ASN A 132 -0.26 -2.54 4.25
N VAL A 133 0.79 -3.26 4.65
CA VAL A 133 1.39 -4.32 3.82
C VAL A 133 0.37 -5.42 3.53
N PHE A 134 -0.29 -5.94 4.57
CA PHE A 134 -1.33 -6.94 4.42
C PHE A 134 -2.43 -6.48 3.45
N HIS A 135 -2.93 -5.27 3.62
CA HIS A 135 -3.97 -4.67 2.78
C HIS A 135 -3.57 -4.62 1.30
N ILE A 136 -2.35 -4.16 0.99
CA ILE A 136 -1.84 -4.13 -0.38
C ILE A 136 -1.78 -5.54 -0.96
N ILE A 137 -1.25 -6.50 -0.19
CA ILE A 137 -1.18 -7.90 -0.62
C ILE A 137 -2.56 -8.49 -0.87
N MET A 138 -3.53 -8.18 -0.01
CA MET A 138 -4.92 -8.63 -0.19
C MET A 138 -5.60 -7.99 -1.40
N GLN A 139 -5.20 -6.77 -1.79
CA GLN A 139 -5.63 -6.18 -3.06
C GLN A 139 -5.05 -6.92 -4.26
N LYS A 140 -3.74 -7.21 -4.24
CA LYS A 140 -3.10 -8.03 -5.29
C LYS A 140 -3.77 -9.39 -5.42
N TYR A 141 -4.07 -10.01 -4.29
CA TYR A 141 -4.86 -11.23 -4.21
C TYR A 141 -6.25 -11.07 -4.86
N GLY A 142 -6.96 -9.98 -4.56
CA GLY A 142 -8.27 -9.68 -5.14
C GLY A 142 -8.24 -9.62 -6.68
N VAL A 143 -7.21 -9.00 -7.25
CA VAL A 143 -7.01 -8.93 -8.70
C VAL A 143 -6.69 -10.32 -9.29
N LEU A 144 -5.80 -11.10 -8.66
CA LEU A 144 -5.57 -12.50 -9.06
C LEU A 144 -6.86 -13.33 -9.03
N ARG A 145 -7.70 -13.13 -8.00
CA ARG A 145 -9.01 -13.78 -7.92
C ARG A 145 -9.96 -13.38 -9.02
N ALA A 146 -9.96 -12.11 -9.43
CA ALA A 146 -10.79 -11.66 -10.54
C ALA A 146 -10.43 -12.41 -11.84
N TYR A 147 -9.13 -12.58 -12.14
CA TYR A 147 -8.69 -13.41 -13.27
C TYR A 147 -9.11 -14.88 -13.12
N ALA A 148 -8.87 -15.48 -11.97
CA ALA A 148 -9.19 -16.89 -11.71
C ALA A 148 -10.70 -17.17 -11.85
N VAL A 149 -11.55 -16.28 -11.32
CA VAL A 149 -13.01 -16.37 -11.46
C VAL A 149 -13.43 -16.31 -12.93
N ARG A 150 -12.79 -15.47 -13.76
CA ARG A 150 -13.06 -15.42 -15.21
C ARG A 150 -12.63 -16.67 -15.95
N LEU A 151 -11.53 -17.27 -15.52
CA LEU A 151 -11.04 -18.53 -16.09
C LEU A 151 -11.87 -19.75 -15.65
N GLY A 152 -12.70 -19.61 -14.62
CA GLY A 152 -13.50 -20.70 -14.07
C GLY A 152 -12.72 -21.72 -13.25
N TYR A 153 -11.46 -21.43 -12.89
CA TYR A 153 -10.62 -22.27 -12.04
C TYR A 153 -9.77 -21.43 -11.08
N GLY A 154 -9.08 -22.09 -10.15
CA GLY A 154 -8.10 -21.47 -9.24
C GLY A 154 -8.53 -21.55 -7.79
N ASP A 155 -7.61 -21.95 -6.92
CA ASP A 155 -7.87 -22.12 -5.49
C ASP A 155 -7.61 -20.81 -4.73
N ALA A 156 -8.69 -20.28 -4.14
CA ALA A 156 -8.68 -19.03 -3.40
C ALA A 156 -7.77 -19.04 -2.17
N ARG A 157 -7.62 -20.18 -1.48
CA ARG A 157 -6.73 -20.32 -0.32
C ARG A 157 -5.29 -20.45 -0.76
N LEU A 158 -5.04 -21.23 -1.81
CA LEU A 158 -3.70 -21.42 -2.36
C LEU A 158 -3.06 -20.09 -2.80
N GLU A 159 -3.79 -19.28 -3.56
CA GLU A 159 -3.31 -17.98 -4.03
C GLU A 159 -3.10 -16.97 -2.89
N CYS A 160 -4.01 -16.94 -1.91
CA CYS A 160 -3.86 -16.10 -0.73
C CYS A 160 -2.61 -16.50 0.08
N ASN A 161 -2.46 -17.80 0.35
CA ASN A 161 -1.35 -18.33 1.12
C ASN A 161 -0.02 -18.14 0.40
N MET A 162 0.02 -18.29 -0.93
CA MET A 162 1.21 -18.00 -1.74
C MET A 162 1.68 -16.56 -1.54
N LEU A 163 0.78 -15.59 -1.68
CA LEU A 163 1.11 -14.18 -1.54
C LEU A 163 1.52 -13.81 -0.10
N LEU A 164 0.79 -14.31 0.90
CA LEU A 164 1.13 -14.08 2.30
C LEU A 164 2.46 -14.71 2.70
N ALA A 165 2.76 -15.93 2.21
CA ALA A 165 4.01 -16.61 2.47
C ALA A 165 5.21 -15.86 1.86
N TRP A 166 5.09 -15.38 0.62
CA TRP A 166 6.13 -14.53 0.00
C TRP A 166 6.29 -13.21 0.74
N SER A 167 5.22 -12.61 1.23
CA SER A 167 5.27 -11.36 2.00
C SER A 167 5.98 -11.55 3.35
N LEU A 168 5.72 -12.68 4.02
CA LEU A 168 6.38 -13.07 5.25
C LEU A 168 7.87 -13.35 5.02
N PHE A 169 8.20 -14.11 3.98
CA PHE A 169 9.58 -14.36 3.56
C PHE A 169 10.32 -13.06 3.26
N LEU A 170 9.71 -12.17 2.45
CA LEU A 170 10.30 -10.88 2.12
C LEU A 170 10.54 -10.05 3.38
N SER A 171 9.60 -10.04 4.32
CA SER A 171 9.76 -9.34 5.60
C SER A 171 10.96 -9.88 6.39
N ALA A 172 11.08 -11.21 6.50
CA ALA A 172 12.22 -11.85 7.17
C ALA A 172 13.55 -11.52 6.46
N ALA A 173 13.59 -11.58 5.12
CA ALA A 173 14.76 -11.26 4.33
C ALA A 173 15.18 -9.79 4.47
N LEU A 174 14.21 -8.86 4.51
CA LEU A 174 14.46 -7.44 4.71
C LEU A 174 14.98 -7.13 6.12
N ILE A 175 14.41 -7.76 7.15
CA ILE A 175 14.92 -7.60 8.52
C ILE A 175 16.34 -8.16 8.63
N ALA A 176 16.61 -9.32 8.02
CA ALA A 176 17.95 -9.89 8.02
C ALA A 176 18.98 -9.02 7.27
N LYS A 177 18.57 -8.34 6.20
CA LYS A 177 19.44 -7.46 5.38
C LYS A 177 19.63 -6.07 5.99
N TYR A 178 18.57 -5.47 6.53
CA TYR A 178 18.52 -4.05 6.89
C TYR A 178 18.25 -3.79 8.38
N GLY A 179 18.08 -4.83 9.20
CA GLY A 179 17.70 -4.70 10.61
C GLY A 179 18.67 -3.86 11.43
N ASP A 180 19.98 -4.06 11.26
CA ASP A 180 21.01 -3.30 11.99
C ASP A 180 20.95 -1.80 11.66
N VAL A 181 20.81 -1.47 10.37
CA VAL A 181 20.65 -0.09 9.89
C VAL A 181 19.37 0.52 10.45
N LEU A 182 18.25 -0.21 10.42
CA LEU A 182 16.99 0.27 10.96
C LEU A 182 17.07 0.57 12.46
N ILE A 183 17.71 -0.30 13.25
CA ILE A 183 17.91 -0.06 14.68
C ILE A 183 18.77 1.18 14.91
N HIS A 184 19.87 1.32 14.16
CA HIS A 184 20.76 2.47 14.30
C HIS A 184 20.06 3.79 13.95
N GLU A 185 19.35 3.85 12.81
CA GLU A 185 18.63 5.04 12.37
C GLU A 185 17.50 5.43 13.32
N VAL A 186 16.73 4.45 13.82
CA VAL A 186 15.67 4.73 14.81
C VAL A 186 16.26 5.20 16.13
N ALA A 187 17.37 4.61 16.59
CA ALA A 187 18.07 5.08 17.79
C ALA A 187 18.62 6.51 17.61
N ALA A 188 19.09 6.86 16.42
CA ALA A 188 19.56 8.20 16.08
C ALA A 188 18.46 9.27 16.14
N TRP A 189 17.18 8.87 16.07
CA TRP A 189 16.04 9.78 16.27
C TRP A 189 15.86 10.22 17.74
N LYS A 190 16.71 9.74 18.67
CA LYS A 190 16.83 10.15 20.09
C LYS A 190 15.53 10.18 20.90
N ARG A 191 14.48 9.52 20.42
CA ARG A 191 13.13 9.53 21.04
C ARG A 191 12.57 8.16 21.31
N ILE A 192 13.12 7.12 20.71
CA ILE A 192 12.73 5.73 20.94
C ILE A 192 14.00 4.90 20.93
N ASP A 193 14.26 4.24 22.04
CA ASP A 193 15.31 3.24 22.11
C ASP A 193 14.73 1.88 21.74
N ILE A 194 15.04 1.40 20.53
CA ILE A 194 14.72 0.04 20.09
C ILE A 194 15.95 -0.88 20.10
N SER A 195 17.05 -0.47 20.74
CA SER A 195 18.28 -1.28 20.82
C SER A 195 18.06 -2.62 21.54
N PHE A 196 17.02 -2.73 22.38
CA PHE A 196 16.60 -3.98 23.00
C PHE A 196 16.19 -5.06 21.96
N LEU A 197 15.91 -4.68 20.71
CA LEU A 197 15.65 -5.61 19.61
C LEU A 197 16.94 -6.13 18.94
N ALA A 198 18.09 -5.49 19.15
CA ALA A 198 19.35 -5.88 18.52
C ALA A 198 19.74 -7.34 18.83
N PRO A 199 19.59 -7.86 20.07
CA PRO A 199 19.83 -9.27 20.36
C PRO A 199 18.90 -10.24 19.60
N LEU A 200 17.75 -9.77 19.10
CA LEU A 200 16.80 -10.58 18.34
C LEU A 200 17.11 -10.61 16.84
N LEU A 201 17.95 -9.70 16.32
CA LEU A 201 18.28 -9.67 14.89
C LEU A 201 18.92 -10.97 14.39
N PRO A 202 19.87 -11.60 15.11
CA PRO A 202 20.39 -12.91 14.70
C PRO A 202 19.29 -13.96 14.55
N LEU A 203 18.25 -13.92 15.38
CA LEU A 203 17.13 -14.86 15.31
C LEU A 203 16.34 -14.73 14.01
N THR A 204 16.25 -13.53 13.45
CA THR A 204 15.55 -13.30 12.18
C THR A 204 16.23 -13.98 10.99
N ARG A 205 17.55 -14.21 11.05
CA ARG A 205 18.27 -15.00 10.04
C ARG A 205 17.82 -16.46 10.04
N TYR A 206 17.49 -17.01 11.20
CA TYR A 206 16.92 -18.36 11.29
C TYR A 206 15.47 -18.43 10.81
N LEU A 207 14.75 -17.30 10.72
CA LEU A 207 13.40 -17.25 10.14
C LEU A 207 13.40 -17.32 8.60
N PHE A 208 14.55 -17.15 7.96
CA PHE A 208 14.65 -17.18 6.50
C PHE A 208 14.18 -18.51 5.91
N VAL A 209 14.71 -19.64 6.39
CA VAL A 209 14.34 -20.97 5.87
C VAL A 209 12.88 -21.34 6.22
N PRO A 210 12.40 -21.20 7.47
CA PRO A 210 11.01 -21.47 7.83
C PRO A 210 9.98 -20.63 7.07
N THR A 211 10.34 -19.43 6.60
CA THR A 211 9.43 -18.59 5.81
C THR A 211 9.55 -18.85 4.30
N LEU A 212 10.75 -19.21 3.81
CA LEU A 212 10.97 -19.60 2.42
C LEU A 212 10.27 -20.91 2.05
N LEU A 213 10.29 -21.91 2.94
CA LEU A 213 9.71 -23.23 2.66
C LEU A 213 8.22 -23.17 2.32
N PRO A 214 7.34 -22.50 3.10
CA PRO A 214 5.95 -22.28 2.72
C PRO A 214 5.80 -21.49 1.42
N ALA A 215 6.61 -20.44 1.20
CA ALA A 215 6.54 -19.63 -0.02
C ALA A 215 6.84 -20.49 -1.27
N ALA A 216 7.90 -21.30 -1.22
CA ALA A 216 8.25 -22.25 -2.27
C ALA A 216 7.18 -23.32 -2.47
N TYR A 217 6.67 -23.91 -1.37
CA TYR A 217 5.62 -24.92 -1.41
C TYR A 217 4.34 -24.40 -2.10
N TYR A 218 3.81 -23.25 -1.65
CA TYR A 218 2.60 -22.68 -2.23
C TYR A 218 2.81 -22.24 -3.69
N SER A 219 4.00 -21.73 -4.03
CA SER A 219 4.33 -21.40 -5.42
C SER A 219 4.37 -22.64 -6.30
N TRP A 220 4.99 -23.73 -5.84
CA TRP A 220 5.02 -25.00 -6.57
C TRP A 220 3.62 -25.56 -6.79
N ARG A 221 2.78 -25.55 -5.75
CA ARG A 221 1.38 -25.98 -5.83
C ARG A 221 0.57 -25.10 -6.79
N TRP A 222 0.76 -23.79 -6.74
CA TRP A 222 0.10 -22.84 -7.64
C TRP A 222 0.53 -23.04 -9.09
N LEU A 223 1.84 -23.18 -9.36
CA LEU A 223 2.37 -23.49 -10.68
C LEU A 223 1.85 -24.83 -11.21
N GLY A 224 1.70 -25.84 -10.36
CA GLY A 224 1.07 -27.12 -10.72
C GLY A 224 -0.40 -26.96 -11.12
N GLN A 225 -1.15 -26.11 -10.41
CA GLN A 225 -2.52 -25.76 -10.79
C GLN A 225 -2.58 -25.00 -12.11
N GLU A 226 -1.71 -24.01 -12.33
CA GLU A 226 -1.64 -23.27 -13.59
C GLU A 226 -1.22 -24.16 -14.76
N ARG A 227 -0.26 -25.06 -14.55
CA ARG A 227 0.20 -26.00 -15.60
C ARG A 227 -0.90 -26.97 -16.01
N SER A 228 -1.66 -27.51 -15.06
CA SER A 228 -2.76 -28.44 -15.36
C SER A 228 -3.96 -27.79 -16.04
N ASN A 229 -4.11 -26.46 -15.89
CA ASN A 229 -5.21 -25.69 -16.47
C ASN A 229 -4.74 -24.68 -17.52
N PHE A 230 -3.51 -24.83 -18.03
CA PHE A 230 -2.89 -23.84 -18.90
C PHE A 230 -3.70 -23.68 -20.19
N SER A 231 -4.00 -22.44 -20.52
CA SER A 231 -4.61 -22.07 -21.79
C SER A 231 -4.19 -20.65 -22.14
N ALA A 232 -4.25 -20.26 -23.43
CA ALA A 232 -3.94 -18.89 -23.83
C ALA A 232 -4.76 -17.84 -23.04
N ALA A 233 -5.97 -18.19 -22.60
CA ALA A 233 -6.81 -17.33 -21.79
C ALA A 233 -6.20 -16.96 -20.42
N SER A 234 -5.27 -17.75 -19.86
CA SER A 234 -4.66 -17.50 -18.55
C SER A 234 -3.46 -16.55 -18.58
N ILE A 235 -2.99 -16.13 -19.77
CA ILE A 235 -1.87 -15.19 -19.93
C ILE A 235 -1.99 -13.94 -19.03
N PRO A 236 -3.15 -13.24 -18.94
CA PRO A 236 -3.29 -12.06 -18.09
C PRO A 236 -2.99 -12.35 -16.61
N LYS A 237 -3.47 -13.50 -16.11
CA LYS A 237 -3.24 -13.94 -14.72
C LYS A 237 -1.75 -14.18 -14.47
N LEU A 238 -1.08 -14.85 -15.39
CA LEU A 238 0.35 -15.16 -15.30
C LEU A 238 1.21 -13.90 -15.38
N ILE A 239 0.89 -12.97 -16.29
CA ILE A 239 1.54 -11.66 -16.39
C ILE A 239 1.39 -10.89 -15.07
N TYR A 240 0.19 -10.86 -14.51
CA TYR A 240 -0.05 -10.16 -13.26
C TYR A 240 0.70 -10.80 -12.07
N ALA A 241 0.70 -12.13 -11.96
CA ALA A 241 1.48 -12.86 -10.95
C ALA A 241 2.99 -12.60 -11.08
N ALA A 242 3.52 -12.64 -12.31
CA ALA A 242 4.92 -12.32 -12.59
C ALA A 242 5.24 -10.86 -12.22
N SER A 243 4.34 -9.92 -12.49
CA SER A 243 4.52 -8.53 -12.09
C SER A 243 4.56 -8.36 -10.57
N ILE A 244 3.73 -9.07 -9.80
CA ILE A 244 3.81 -9.05 -8.33
C ILE A 244 5.18 -9.55 -7.86
N ALA A 245 5.66 -10.67 -8.41
CA ALA A 245 6.98 -11.21 -8.04
C ALA A 245 8.12 -10.22 -8.37
N LEU A 246 8.07 -9.59 -9.55
CA LEU A 246 9.03 -8.56 -9.93
C LEU A 246 8.94 -7.32 -9.03
N LEU A 247 7.74 -6.84 -8.73
CA LEU A 247 7.52 -5.74 -7.79
C LEU A 247 8.11 -6.07 -6.41
N LEU A 248 7.85 -7.26 -5.87
CA LEU A 248 8.42 -7.67 -4.57
C LEU A 248 9.96 -7.78 -4.63
N SER A 249 10.53 -8.18 -5.76
CA SER A 249 12.00 -8.22 -5.94
C SER A 249 12.67 -6.85 -5.88
N THR A 250 11.96 -5.75 -6.13
CA THR A 250 12.52 -4.39 -6.03
C THR A 250 13.00 -4.05 -4.61
N PHE A 251 12.39 -4.65 -3.58
CA PHE A 251 12.83 -4.54 -2.20
C PHE A 251 14.21 -5.18 -1.94
N ALA A 252 14.58 -6.20 -2.73
CA ALA A 252 15.92 -6.80 -2.65
C ALA A 252 16.99 -5.86 -3.19
N TYR A 253 16.65 -4.98 -4.13
CA TYR A 253 17.53 -3.93 -4.64
C TYR A 253 17.63 -2.77 -3.64
N SER A 254 16.50 -2.15 -3.29
CA SER A 254 16.44 -1.08 -2.30
C SER A 254 15.08 -1.11 -1.60
N ILE A 255 15.08 -1.10 -0.27
CA ILE A 255 13.85 -1.04 0.53
C ILE A 255 13.06 0.24 0.27
N VAL A 256 13.73 1.37 -0.01
CA VAL A 256 13.08 2.64 -0.33
C VAL A 256 12.38 2.57 -1.68
N ILE A 257 13.08 2.10 -2.72
CA ILE A 257 12.46 1.91 -4.04
C ILE A 257 11.30 0.92 -3.94
N GLY A 258 11.50 -0.20 -3.27
CA GLY A 258 10.47 -1.20 -3.07
C GLY A 258 9.24 -0.62 -2.41
N TYR A 259 9.41 0.14 -1.32
CA TYR A 259 8.30 0.78 -0.62
C TYR A 259 7.54 1.79 -1.51
N ILE A 260 8.26 2.67 -2.22
CA ILE A 260 7.66 3.66 -3.13
C ILE A 260 6.91 2.96 -4.26
N ALA A 261 7.55 2.00 -4.94
CA ALA A 261 6.94 1.25 -6.03
C ALA A 261 5.71 0.45 -5.56
N PHE A 262 5.79 -0.18 -4.39
CA PHE A 262 4.71 -0.98 -3.82
C PHE A 262 3.49 -0.15 -3.45
N GLY A 263 3.69 0.98 -2.76
CA GLY A 263 2.64 1.91 -2.41
C GLY A 263 2.02 2.60 -3.63
N PHE A 264 2.86 3.01 -4.60
CA PHE A 264 2.38 3.57 -5.87
C PHE A 264 1.54 2.56 -6.64
N SER A 265 2.02 1.31 -6.72
CA SER A 265 1.34 0.25 -7.46
C SER A 265 -0.06 -0.02 -6.93
N HIS A 266 -0.15 -0.11 -5.61
CA HIS A 266 -1.42 -0.25 -4.91
C HIS A 266 -2.38 0.91 -5.22
N ALA A 267 -1.88 2.15 -5.14
CA ALA A 267 -2.70 3.33 -5.35
C ALA A 267 -3.27 3.39 -6.78
N ILE A 268 -2.44 3.15 -7.80
CA ILE A 268 -2.89 3.18 -9.20
C ILE A 268 -3.85 2.03 -9.51
N GLU A 269 -3.56 0.82 -9.05
CA GLU A 269 -4.50 -0.30 -9.16
C GLU A 269 -5.85 0.01 -8.54
N TYR A 270 -5.84 0.57 -7.32
CA TYR A 270 -7.06 0.93 -6.62
C TYR A 270 -7.85 1.96 -7.41
N ILE A 271 -7.21 3.05 -7.84
CA ILE A 271 -7.84 4.10 -8.64
C ILE A 271 -8.42 3.51 -9.93
N ALA A 272 -7.66 2.68 -10.65
CA ALA A 272 -8.13 2.04 -11.88
C ALA A 272 -9.34 1.14 -11.60
N PHE A 273 -9.27 0.29 -10.58
CA PHE A 273 -10.35 -0.60 -10.19
C PHE A 273 -11.61 0.16 -9.78
N VAL A 274 -11.47 1.23 -8.99
CA VAL A 274 -12.60 2.07 -8.58
C VAL A 274 -13.20 2.83 -9.74
N ASN A 275 -12.42 3.30 -10.72
CA ASN A 275 -13.00 3.93 -11.91
C ASN A 275 -13.78 2.93 -12.76
N ILE A 276 -13.25 1.72 -12.98
CA ILE A 276 -13.94 0.66 -13.73
C ILE A 276 -15.22 0.23 -12.98
N TYR A 277 -15.13 0.04 -11.67
CA TYR A 277 -16.25 -0.38 -10.82
C TYR A 277 -17.29 0.73 -10.68
N GLY A 278 -16.83 1.94 -10.38
CA GLY A 278 -17.64 3.07 -9.98
C GLY A 278 -18.36 3.77 -11.13
N ALA A 279 -17.82 3.69 -12.35
CA ALA A 279 -18.53 4.12 -13.56
C ALA A 279 -19.90 3.42 -13.74
N ARG A 280 -20.12 2.29 -13.06
CA ARG A 280 -21.36 1.49 -13.15
C ARG A 280 -22.35 1.75 -12.01
N ARG A 281 -21.99 2.59 -11.05
CA ARG A 281 -22.89 3.02 -9.96
C ARG A 281 -23.27 4.48 -10.22
N PRO A 282 -24.52 4.79 -10.57
CA PRO A 282 -24.91 6.13 -11.04
C PRO A 282 -24.54 7.27 -10.09
N THR A 283 -24.74 7.09 -8.79
CA THR A 283 -24.43 8.08 -7.73
C THR A 283 -22.92 8.33 -7.63
N LEU A 284 -22.13 7.26 -7.64
CA LEU A 284 -20.67 7.33 -7.60
C LEU A 284 -20.09 7.89 -8.89
N ALA A 285 -20.61 7.49 -10.06
CA ALA A 285 -20.20 8.03 -11.35
C ALA A 285 -20.46 9.54 -11.43
N ALA A 286 -21.56 10.04 -10.88
CA ALA A 286 -21.84 11.47 -10.78
C ALA A 286 -20.84 12.19 -9.84
N TRP A 287 -20.50 11.57 -8.72
CA TRP A 287 -19.49 12.10 -7.79
C TRP A 287 -18.10 12.14 -8.42
N MET A 288 -17.68 11.09 -9.14
CA MET A 288 -16.39 11.02 -9.83
C MET A 288 -16.25 12.06 -10.95
N LYS A 289 -17.38 12.48 -11.56
CA LYS A 289 -17.41 13.60 -12.51
C LYS A 289 -17.17 14.96 -11.84
N ASN A 290 -17.36 15.06 -10.53
CA ASN A 290 -17.18 16.30 -9.79
C ASN A 290 -15.68 16.55 -9.52
N ARG A 291 -15.06 17.35 -10.41
CA ARG A 291 -13.60 17.59 -10.49
C ARG A 291 -12.97 18.20 -9.23
N TRP A 292 -13.77 18.67 -8.28
CA TRP A 292 -13.30 19.32 -7.05
C TRP A 292 -12.51 18.39 -6.11
N ILE A 293 -12.87 17.09 -6.05
CA ILE A 293 -12.13 16.09 -5.23
C ILE A 293 -10.80 15.70 -5.88
N MET A 294 -10.68 15.87 -7.20
CA MET A 294 -9.46 15.69 -7.96
C MET A 294 -8.70 17.01 -8.16
N ASN A 295 -9.12 18.10 -7.50
CA ASN A 295 -8.56 19.42 -7.76
C ASN A 295 -7.09 19.47 -7.27
N PRO A 296 -6.12 19.63 -8.18
CA PRO A 296 -4.71 19.71 -7.83
C PRO A 296 -4.40 20.85 -6.84
N VAL A 297 -5.27 21.84 -6.67
CA VAL A 297 -5.13 22.92 -5.68
C VAL A 297 -5.22 22.43 -4.23
N TRP A 298 -6.15 21.53 -3.89
CA TRP A 298 -6.24 20.95 -2.53
C TRP A 298 -4.99 20.13 -2.19
N ILE A 299 -4.46 19.50 -3.21
CA ILE A 299 -3.31 18.62 -3.20
C ILE A 299 -2.01 19.39 -3.06
N VAL A 300 -1.84 20.42 -3.90
CA VAL A 300 -0.74 21.38 -3.80
C VAL A 300 -0.82 22.09 -2.47
N GLY A 301 -2.02 22.35 -1.94
CA GLY A 301 -2.24 22.86 -0.59
C GLY A 301 -1.70 21.92 0.51
N VAL A 302 -2.00 20.62 0.45
CA VAL A 302 -1.50 19.64 1.44
C VAL A 302 0.01 19.41 1.31
N VAL A 303 0.53 19.34 0.07
CA VAL A 303 1.97 19.20 -0.20
C VAL A 303 2.72 20.47 0.20
N ALA A 304 2.21 21.65 -0.15
CA ALA A 304 2.77 22.93 0.28
C ALA A 304 2.70 23.08 1.79
N PHE A 305 1.61 22.67 2.45
CA PHE A 305 1.50 22.65 3.90
C PHE A 305 2.53 21.72 4.53
N TYR A 306 2.73 20.51 4.00
CA TYR A 306 3.77 19.58 4.43
C TYR A 306 5.19 20.16 4.24
N LEU A 307 5.47 20.79 3.10
CA LEU A 307 6.75 21.44 2.81
C LEU A 307 6.98 22.69 3.68
N LEU A 308 5.91 23.43 4.01
CA LEU A 308 5.93 24.58 4.90
C LEU A 308 6.25 24.15 6.33
N LEU A 309 5.63 23.06 6.81
CA LEU A 309 5.91 22.46 8.11
C LEU A 309 7.35 21.92 8.22
N LYS A 310 7.97 21.48 7.12
CA LYS A 310 9.38 21.05 7.09
C LYS A 310 10.37 22.23 7.18
N ARG A 311 9.95 23.43 6.78
CA ARG A 311 10.78 24.65 6.81
C ARG A 311 10.79 25.39 8.14
N LEU A 312 9.95 25.02 9.11
CA LEU A 312 9.94 25.61 10.45
C LEU A 312 11.06 24.99 11.31
N PRO A 313 12.19 25.70 11.55
CA PRO A 313 13.38 25.11 12.17
C PRO A 313 13.17 24.73 13.64
N ALA A 314 12.27 25.43 14.34
CA ALA A 314 11.98 25.20 15.76
C ALA A 314 11.13 23.94 16.04
N HIS A 315 10.50 23.35 15.02
CA HIS A 315 9.42 22.36 15.21
C HIS A 315 9.59 21.09 14.38
N ARG A 316 10.78 20.77 13.84
CA ARG A 316 11.00 19.57 13.01
C ARG A 316 10.42 18.28 13.61
N SER A 317 10.58 18.12 14.93
CA SER A 317 10.07 16.95 15.65
C SER A 317 8.54 16.95 15.83
N GLU A 318 7.91 18.11 15.91
CA GLU A 318 6.46 18.29 15.97
C GLU A 318 5.85 18.04 14.60
N SER A 319 6.49 18.50 13.52
CA SER A 319 6.08 18.22 12.15
C SER A 319 6.07 16.72 11.86
N ILE A 320 7.02 15.95 12.40
CA ILE A 320 7.04 14.49 12.28
C ILE A 320 5.88 13.86 13.05
N ALA A 321 5.63 14.27 14.31
CA ALA A 321 4.54 13.73 15.11
C ALA A 321 3.16 14.02 14.49
N LEU A 322 2.96 15.23 13.95
CA LEU A 322 1.74 15.62 13.26
C LEU A 322 1.54 14.78 11.98
N VAL A 323 2.59 14.64 11.17
CA VAL A 323 2.54 13.86 9.93
C VAL A 323 2.29 12.38 10.23
N LEU A 324 2.99 11.81 11.21
CA LEU A 324 2.83 10.42 11.60
C LEU A 324 1.42 10.18 12.19
N GLY A 325 0.96 11.03 13.11
CA GLY A 325 -0.39 10.99 13.68
C GLY A 325 -1.47 11.08 12.61
N TYR A 326 -1.38 12.05 11.70
CA TYR A 326 -2.30 12.18 10.57
C TYR A 326 -2.25 10.97 9.63
N THR A 327 -1.06 10.45 9.34
CA THR A 327 -0.88 9.29 8.46
C THR A 327 -1.48 8.04 9.08
N THR A 328 -1.26 7.83 10.38
CA THR A 328 -1.79 6.72 11.14
C THR A 328 -3.31 6.80 11.21
N TYR A 329 -3.87 7.95 11.61
CA TYR A 329 -5.31 8.23 11.56
C TYR A 329 -5.92 7.88 10.20
N ASN A 330 -5.39 8.48 9.14
CA ASN A 330 -5.92 8.32 7.79
C ASN A 330 -5.79 6.88 7.28
N SER A 331 -4.74 6.16 7.66
CA SER A 331 -4.58 4.73 7.34
C SER A 331 -5.68 3.89 7.98
N TYR A 332 -5.93 4.06 9.27
CA TYR A 332 -6.98 3.30 9.98
C TYR A 332 -8.39 3.57 9.45
N VAL A 333 -8.74 4.83 9.16
CA VAL A 333 -10.03 5.17 8.54
C VAL A 333 -10.16 4.49 7.18
N HIS A 334 -9.12 4.59 6.35
CA HIS A 334 -9.09 3.97 5.03
C HIS A 334 -9.25 2.44 5.12
N PHE A 335 -8.54 1.79 6.04
CA PHE A 335 -8.62 0.34 6.27
C PHE A 335 -10.01 -0.12 6.69
N LEU A 336 -10.66 0.64 7.58
CA LEU A 336 -12.03 0.36 7.97
C LEU A 336 -12.95 0.38 6.74
N TYR A 337 -12.79 1.39 5.88
CA TYR A 337 -13.68 1.61 4.74
C TYR A 337 -13.52 0.51 3.70
N ASP A 338 -12.29 0.21 3.32
CA ASP A 338 -11.99 -0.85 2.36
C ASP A 338 -12.39 -2.23 2.89
N GLY A 339 -12.19 -2.46 4.19
CA GLY A 339 -12.63 -3.68 4.86
C GLY A 339 -14.14 -3.89 4.84
N TYR A 340 -14.94 -2.84 4.58
CA TYR A 340 -16.38 -2.93 4.44
C TYR A 340 -16.85 -2.96 2.99
N ILE A 341 -16.25 -2.17 2.09
CA ILE A 341 -16.73 -2.01 0.70
C ILE A 341 -16.36 -3.21 -0.19
N TRP A 342 -15.15 -3.78 -0.05
CA TRP A 342 -14.58 -4.67 -1.07
C TRP A 342 -14.77 -6.17 -0.82
N LYS A 343 -15.93 -6.53 -0.30
CA LYS A 343 -16.20 -7.93 0.05
C LYS A 343 -16.64 -8.71 -1.18
N MET A 344 -15.73 -9.42 -1.82
CA MET A 344 -16.03 -10.35 -2.95
C MET A 344 -17.04 -11.46 -2.61
N ARG A 345 -17.30 -11.69 -1.31
CA ARG A 345 -18.41 -12.55 -0.85
C ARG A 345 -19.79 -11.94 -1.09
N GLU A 346 -19.88 -10.63 -1.31
CA GLU A 346 -21.12 -9.95 -1.67
C GLU A 346 -21.40 -10.16 -3.15
N THR A 347 -22.58 -10.70 -3.44
CA THR A 347 -23.02 -11.07 -4.79
C THR A 347 -22.96 -9.88 -5.74
N SER A 348 -23.34 -8.68 -5.28
CA SER A 348 -23.30 -7.43 -6.06
C SER A 348 -21.89 -7.06 -6.53
N VAL A 349 -20.88 -7.23 -5.68
CA VAL A 349 -19.47 -6.98 -6.02
C VAL A 349 -19.00 -8.02 -7.03
N ARG A 350 -19.27 -9.31 -6.77
CA ARG A 350 -18.89 -10.41 -7.66
C ARG A 350 -19.51 -10.28 -9.04
N GLU A 351 -20.80 -9.98 -9.12
CA GLU A 351 -21.51 -9.79 -10.39
C GLU A 351 -20.96 -8.59 -11.18
N THR A 352 -20.64 -7.49 -10.48
CA THR A 352 -20.06 -6.31 -11.14
C THR A 352 -18.71 -6.64 -11.76
N VAL A 353 -17.85 -7.38 -11.05
CA VAL A 353 -16.54 -7.84 -11.54
C VAL A 353 -16.69 -8.77 -12.75
N LEU A 354 -17.63 -9.73 -12.68
CA LEU A 354 -17.93 -10.65 -13.78
C LEU A 354 -18.44 -9.93 -15.03
N ARG A 355 -19.13 -8.80 -14.88
CA ARG A 355 -19.66 -8.01 -15.99
C ARG A 355 -18.66 -7.02 -16.58
N MET A 356 -17.40 -6.92 -16.11
CA MET A 356 -16.41 -5.91 -16.56
C MET A 356 -16.03 -5.93 -18.07
N ASN A 357 -16.44 -6.95 -18.85
CA ASN A 357 -16.24 -7.02 -20.32
C ASN A 357 -17.52 -6.95 -21.18
N ARG A 358 -18.69 -6.68 -20.59
CA ARG A 358 -19.87 -6.24 -21.35
C ARG A 358 -20.03 -4.75 -21.15
#